data_AF-A0A7D9HMR1-F1
#
_entry.id   AF-A0A7D9HMR1-F1
#
_cell.length_a   1.000
_cell.length_b   1.000
_cell.length_c   1.000
_cell.angle_alpha   90.00
_cell.angle_beta   90.00
_cell.angle_gamma   90.00
#
_symmetry.space_group_name_H-M   'P 1'
#
loop_
_entity.id
_entity.type
_entity.pdbx_description
1 polymer ?
#
loop_
_entity_poly.entity_id
_entity_poly.type
_entity_poly.pdbx_seq_one_letter_code
_entity_poly.pdbx_strand_id
1 'polypeptide(L)'
;MVDWQPKKRYSLYLIGILVIEIPFLLAFAGWLRLFQTNVEHPQLIQNQDLFQILLPRTKQKGTNQTSVQQYRTKFEGLDVQDFLAKIEGAAAQNLRIHITHDQRTKKSRVAIDYTELAFPKIIDISKTSGRNPSKKYAYVHHQYNDQLSKNTRAFISLCAQAGTTGRKVVRPSVKQTKLSSDESWFLLETYYDVKYLDSLLAAADYATLVDMAEYLKECPSNSPDHVSIYFIDNSQASMGFTTATLRLKEDYYKAIVKNTTQKGWTECSFVDRAMKRTPGKQYCVNGDIIKDWKVFEKDIVKNEKCLNIYLWRGIDGVTYRLKFSEDNMKFSSIDVTYALRPGQPVVNEVERFAKDALDENYIAVYVRSEFMLRGSSMDYLRKCVDLVLEVLVALKSTTGLSHVYVATDMGDYGSSWLVRYRKKQHLDENFFKLIHDHIVEKSQGVAYIPPSHVQDRGVIALVDMTLISNAQYLISAGTGTFQAWIAARFLQNHRNDEQLWSKITVC
;
A
#
# COMPACT_ATOMS: atom_id res chain seq x y z
N MET A 1 -23.18 15.27 -80.85
CA MET A 1 -22.65 16.54 -81.37
C MET A 1 -22.72 17.56 -80.24
N VAL A 2 -21.54 18.00 -79.77
CA VAL A 2 -21.25 19.13 -78.85
C VAL A 2 -21.88 19.00 -77.45
N ASP A 3 -21.23 18.54 -76.36
CA ASP A 3 -19.86 18.69 -75.83
C ASP A 3 -19.50 20.11 -75.37
N TRP A 4 -19.59 20.39 -74.05
CA TRP A 4 -18.59 21.12 -73.23
C TRP A 4 -19.10 21.51 -71.81
N GLN A 5 -18.30 21.16 -70.80
CA GLN A 5 -18.30 21.71 -69.42
C GLN A 5 -17.72 23.16 -69.38
N PRO A 6 -17.27 23.76 -68.24
CA PRO A 6 -17.78 23.96 -66.86
C PRO A 6 -17.70 25.45 -66.40
N LYS A 7 -18.20 25.80 -65.19
CA LYS A 7 -17.77 26.99 -64.36
C LYS A 7 -18.40 26.83 -62.96
N LYS A 8 -17.72 26.57 -61.82
CA LYS A 8 -16.65 27.26 -61.05
C LYS A 8 -16.97 28.68 -60.52
N ARG A 9 -17.28 28.75 -59.21
CA ARG A 9 -16.82 29.72 -58.18
C ARG A 9 -16.90 28.95 -56.85
N TYR A 10 -15.85 28.57 -56.11
CA TYR A 10 -14.67 29.23 -55.48
C TYR A 10 -14.96 30.17 -54.30
N SER A 11 -14.67 29.66 -53.09
CA SER A 11 -13.73 30.19 -52.08
C SER A 11 -13.35 29.00 -51.18
N LEU A 12 -12.12 28.46 -51.07
CA LEU A 12 -10.82 29.02 -50.64
C LEU A 12 -10.98 29.81 -49.33
N TYR A 13 -10.38 29.47 -48.18
CA TYR A 13 -9.00 29.04 -47.97
C TYR A 13 -8.75 28.55 -46.52
N LEU A 14 -7.82 27.58 -46.41
CA LEU A 14 -6.72 27.45 -45.43
C LEU A 14 -6.96 27.22 -43.92
N ILE A 15 -6.52 26.02 -43.49
CA ILE A 15 -5.53 25.70 -42.44
C ILE A 15 -5.54 26.58 -41.17
N GLY A 16 -5.89 25.94 -40.06
CA GLY A 16 -5.56 26.37 -38.70
C GLY A 16 -5.41 25.15 -37.78
N ILE A 17 -4.18 24.66 -37.65
CA ILE A 17 -3.71 23.89 -36.50
C ILE A 17 -4.04 24.71 -35.24
N LEU A 18 -4.66 24.13 -34.19
CA LEU A 18 -4.30 24.37 -32.78
C LEU A 18 -5.19 23.58 -31.79
N VAL A 19 -4.50 22.78 -30.95
CA VAL A 19 -4.79 22.42 -29.55
C VAL A 19 -5.97 21.49 -29.26
N ILE A 20 -5.71 20.19 -29.40
CA ILE A 20 -6.22 19.17 -28.47
C ILE A 20 -5.20 19.12 -27.32
N GLU A 21 -5.57 19.59 -26.13
CA GLU A 21 -5.06 19.27 -24.77
C GLU A 21 -5.65 20.39 -23.86
N ILE A 22 -6.53 20.14 -22.90
CA ILE A 22 -6.22 20.04 -21.46
C ILE A 22 -7.58 19.79 -20.74
N PRO A 23 -7.93 18.54 -20.38
CA PRO A 23 -8.69 18.33 -19.15
C PRO A 23 -7.93 17.49 -18.12
N PHE A 24 -6.82 16.86 -18.53
CA PHE A 24 -6.05 15.95 -17.66
C PHE A 24 -5.15 16.70 -16.64
N LEU A 25 -4.60 17.86 -17.00
CA LEU A 25 -3.72 18.64 -16.12
C LEU A 25 -4.47 19.33 -14.96
N LEU A 26 -5.75 19.70 -15.15
CA LEU A 26 -6.55 20.32 -14.09
C LEU A 26 -7.06 19.31 -13.05
N ALA A 27 -7.28 18.04 -13.45
CA ALA A 27 -7.58 16.96 -12.52
C ALA A 27 -6.37 16.62 -11.63
N PHE A 28 -5.15 16.72 -12.16
CA PHE A 28 -3.92 16.50 -11.40
C PHE A 28 -3.59 17.68 -10.46
N ALA A 29 -3.80 18.92 -10.91
CA ALA A 29 -3.62 20.12 -10.09
C ALA A 29 -4.67 20.24 -8.95
N GLY A 30 -5.90 19.77 -9.19
CA GLY A 30 -6.94 19.66 -8.17
C GLY A 30 -6.62 18.61 -7.10
N TRP A 31 -5.94 17.52 -7.47
CA TRP A 31 -5.47 16.49 -6.54
C TRP A 31 -4.34 17.00 -5.62
N LEU A 32 -3.47 17.88 -6.12
CA LEU A 32 -2.36 18.49 -5.38
C LEU A 32 -2.77 19.60 -4.40
N ARG A 33 -3.90 20.29 -4.61
CA ARG A 33 -4.42 21.31 -3.66
C ARG A 33 -5.16 20.73 -2.45
N LEU A 34 -5.59 19.47 -2.49
CA LEU A 34 -6.47 18.86 -1.48
C LEU A 34 -5.78 18.30 -0.23
N PHE A 35 -4.46 18.47 -0.09
CA PHE A 35 -3.71 18.03 1.10
C PHE A 35 -3.18 19.17 1.99
N GLN A 36 -3.69 20.39 1.82
CA GLN A 36 -3.53 21.47 2.80
C GLN A 36 -4.72 21.50 3.76
N THR A 37 -4.77 20.56 4.70
CA THR A 37 -5.57 20.72 5.93
C THR A 37 -4.64 20.50 7.12
N ASN A 38 -4.79 21.33 8.15
CA ASN A 38 -3.89 21.55 9.29
C ASN A 38 -3.41 20.26 10.00
N VAL A 39 -2.39 19.65 9.40
CA VAL A 39 -1.40 18.79 10.05
C VAL A 39 -0.14 19.65 10.08
N GLU A 40 0.57 19.68 11.20
CA GLU A 40 1.86 20.38 11.34
C GLU A 40 2.63 20.31 10.02
N HIS A 41 2.91 21.47 9.42
CA HIS A 41 3.55 21.54 8.11
C HIS A 41 4.87 20.76 8.19
N PRO A 42 5.05 19.68 7.40
CA PRO A 42 6.36 19.05 7.33
C PRO A 42 7.34 20.10 6.84
N GLN A 43 8.50 20.20 7.49
CA GLN A 43 9.58 21.09 7.05
C GLN A 43 9.84 20.80 5.57
N LEU A 44 9.55 21.78 4.70
CA LEU A 44 9.80 21.68 3.27
C LEU A 44 11.30 21.56 3.06
N ILE A 45 11.74 20.40 2.57
CA ILE A 45 13.16 20.10 2.39
C ILE A 45 13.72 21.02 1.30
N GLN A 46 14.83 21.70 1.57
CA GLN A 46 15.53 22.45 0.53
C GLN A 46 16.45 21.50 -0.26
N ASN A 47 16.62 21.71 -1.57
CA ASN A 47 17.61 20.96 -2.35
C ASN A 47 19.02 21.01 -1.74
N GLN A 48 19.37 22.08 -1.01
CA GLN A 48 20.63 22.17 -0.25
C GLN A 48 20.78 21.12 0.86
N ASP A 49 19.69 20.68 1.48
CA ASP A 49 19.72 19.62 2.51
C ASP A 49 20.04 18.25 1.89
N LEU A 50 19.65 18.01 0.63
CA LEU A 50 20.01 16.80 -0.13
C LEU A 50 21.45 16.77 -0.60
N PHE A 51 22.01 17.93 -0.99
CA PHE A 51 23.44 18.00 -1.32
C PHE A 51 24.33 17.69 -0.12
N GLN A 52 23.85 17.94 1.12
CA GLN A 52 24.52 17.47 2.34
C GLN A 52 24.38 15.96 2.62
N ILE A 53 23.42 15.28 2.00
CA ILE A 53 23.25 13.81 2.10
C ILE A 53 24.24 13.09 1.17
N LEU A 54 24.52 13.67 -0.01
CA LEU A 54 25.37 13.05 -1.03
C LEU A 54 26.86 13.36 -0.90
N LEU A 55 27.23 14.46 -0.24
CA LEU A 55 28.63 14.85 -0.10
C LEU A 55 29.20 14.36 1.25
N PRO A 56 30.24 13.50 1.24
CA PRO A 56 31.04 13.29 2.44
C PRO A 56 31.61 14.63 2.89
N ARG A 57 31.66 14.91 4.19
CA ARG A 57 32.62 15.88 4.72
C ARG A 57 34.01 15.33 4.41
N THR A 58 34.60 15.76 3.30
CA THR A 58 35.94 15.36 2.87
C THR A 58 36.97 15.84 3.89
N LYS A 59 37.48 14.90 4.69
CA LYS A 59 38.91 14.84 4.97
C LYS A 59 39.41 13.49 4.44
N GLN A 60 39.81 13.49 3.17
CA GLN A 60 40.61 12.40 2.62
C GLN A 60 42.00 12.43 3.25
N LYS A 61 42.41 11.30 3.84
CA LYS A 61 43.75 10.75 3.69
C LYS A 61 43.58 9.25 3.50
N GLY A 62 43.97 8.78 2.31
CA GLY A 62 43.77 7.41 1.88
C GLY A 62 44.81 6.44 2.41
N THR A 63 44.49 5.16 2.27
CA THR A 63 45.34 4.09 1.73
C THR A 63 44.49 2.84 1.54
N ASN A 64 44.64 2.18 0.39
CA ASN A 64 44.13 0.84 0.14
C ASN A 64 44.91 -0.16 1.02
N GLN A 65 44.22 -0.93 1.85
CA GLN A 65 44.72 -2.18 2.42
C GLN A 65 43.57 -3.13 2.77
N THR A 66 43.73 -4.37 2.34
CA THR A 66 42.87 -5.54 2.54
C THR A 66 42.91 -6.03 4.00
N SER A 67 41.83 -6.73 4.40
CA SER A 67 41.63 -7.51 5.64
C SER A 67 41.32 -6.72 6.92
N VAL A 68 40.06 -6.81 7.39
CA VAL A 68 39.51 -6.76 8.78
C VAL A 68 40.04 -5.66 9.75
N GLN A 69 40.89 -4.72 9.33
CA GLN A 69 41.46 -3.70 10.19
C GLN A 69 40.57 -2.46 10.25
N GLN A 70 39.99 -2.29 11.44
CA GLN A 70 39.30 -1.11 11.95
C GLN A 70 38.03 -0.69 11.20
N TYR A 71 37.02 -1.55 11.22
CA TYR A 71 35.64 -1.06 11.19
C TYR A 71 35.46 -0.07 12.36
N ARG A 72 35.34 1.23 12.08
CA ARG A 72 34.96 2.26 13.04
C ARG A 72 33.52 2.66 12.73
N THR A 73 32.64 2.49 13.71
CA THR A 73 31.23 2.87 13.63
C THR A 73 31.12 4.40 13.55
N LYS A 74 30.18 4.92 12.76
CA LYS A 74 29.90 6.37 12.74
C LYS A 74 29.06 6.79 13.97
N PHE A 75 28.52 5.83 14.72
CA PHE A 75 27.66 6.06 15.87
C PHE A 75 28.44 5.95 17.18
N GLU A 76 28.40 7.02 17.99
CA GLU A 76 28.96 7.01 19.34
C GLU A 76 28.25 5.95 20.21
N GLY A 77 29.04 5.11 20.89
CA GLY A 77 28.56 4.10 21.83
C GLY A 77 28.32 2.71 21.25
N LEU A 78 28.59 2.51 19.95
CA LEU A 78 28.56 1.18 19.33
C LEU A 78 29.95 0.55 19.43
N ASP A 79 30.15 -0.38 20.37
CA ASP A 79 31.34 -1.23 20.39
C ASP A 79 31.27 -2.21 19.21
N VAL A 80 32.34 -2.27 18.43
CA VAL A 80 32.36 -3.02 17.16
C VAL A 80 32.27 -4.52 17.40
N GLN A 81 32.92 -5.03 18.45
CA GLN A 81 32.95 -6.45 18.75
C GLN A 81 31.61 -6.90 19.32
N ASP A 82 31.04 -6.14 20.25
CA ASP A 82 29.68 -6.39 20.74
C ASP A 82 28.67 -6.32 19.59
N PHE A 83 28.78 -5.32 18.71
CA PHE A 83 27.88 -5.19 17.56
C PHE A 83 27.93 -6.40 16.62
N LEU A 84 29.13 -6.87 16.25
CA LEU A 84 29.29 -8.05 15.42
C LEU A 84 28.73 -9.31 16.11
N ALA A 85 29.02 -9.49 17.41
CA ALA A 85 28.49 -10.60 18.18
C ALA A 85 26.96 -10.58 18.28
N LYS A 86 26.35 -9.39 18.38
CA LYS A 86 24.89 -9.24 18.38
C LYS A 86 24.26 -9.62 17.04
N ILE A 87 24.90 -9.23 15.94
CA ILE A 87 24.47 -9.58 14.58
C ILE A 87 24.57 -11.09 14.35
N GLU A 88 25.68 -11.71 14.75
CA GLU A 88 25.88 -13.16 14.66
C GLU A 88 24.84 -13.93 15.50
N GLY A 89 24.54 -13.43 16.71
CA GLY A 89 23.51 -13.98 17.60
C GLY A 89 22.06 -13.76 17.16
N ALA A 90 21.81 -13.07 16.04
CA ALA A 90 20.45 -12.76 15.57
C ALA A 90 19.75 -13.91 14.80
N ALA A 91 20.42 -15.05 14.64
CA ALA A 91 19.88 -16.26 14.05
C ALA A 91 18.47 -16.59 14.58
N ALA A 92 17.49 -16.72 13.68
CA ALA A 92 16.09 -17.01 13.99
C ALA A 92 15.45 -16.08 15.03
N GLN A 93 15.97 -14.86 15.19
CA GLN A 93 15.46 -13.84 16.10
C GLN A 93 15.23 -12.52 15.36
N ASN A 94 14.48 -11.60 15.98
CA ASN A 94 14.42 -10.22 15.51
C ASN A 94 15.36 -9.33 16.31
N LEU A 95 16.49 -8.97 15.70
CA LEU A 95 17.38 -7.96 16.24
C LEU A 95 16.83 -6.56 15.91
N ARG A 96 16.48 -5.77 16.93
CA ARG A 96 16.10 -4.38 16.77
C ARG A 96 17.28 -3.48 17.10
N ILE A 97 17.51 -2.51 16.23
CA ILE A 97 18.59 -1.55 16.34
C ILE A 97 17.98 -0.17 16.14
N HIS A 98 17.92 0.65 17.17
CA HIS A 98 17.22 1.92 17.11
C HIS A 98 18.07 3.07 17.63
N ILE A 99 17.84 4.26 17.07
CA ILE A 99 18.55 5.47 17.44
C ILE A 99 17.78 6.12 18.58
N THR A 100 18.38 6.15 19.76
CA THR A 100 17.86 6.87 20.92
C THR A 100 18.47 8.27 20.98
N HIS A 101 17.66 9.25 21.36
CA HIS A 101 18.11 10.62 21.57
C HIS A 101 18.18 10.92 23.06
N ASP A 102 19.38 11.12 23.58
CA ASP A 102 19.55 11.61 24.94
C ASP A 102 19.25 13.11 24.99
N GLN A 103 18.12 13.47 25.59
CA GLN A 103 17.68 14.87 25.70
C GLN A 103 18.65 15.73 26.52
N ARG A 104 19.40 15.14 27.47
CA ARG A 104 20.33 15.87 28.33
C ARG A 104 21.64 16.18 27.61
N THR A 105 22.20 15.21 26.91
CA THR A 105 23.48 15.39 26.21
C THR A 105 23.32 15.88 24.77
N LYS A 106 22.09 15.91 24.24
CA LYS A 106 21.77 16.17 22.82
C LYS A 106 22.51 15.23 21.86
N LYS A 107 22.94 14.06 22.35
CA LYS A 107 23.65 13.04 21.57
C LYS A 107 22.70 11.92 21.18
N SER A 108 22.89 11.41 19.98
CA SER A 108 22.23 10.18 19.52
C SER A 108 23.08 8.98 19.94
N ARG A 109 22.43 7.95 20.50
CA ARG A 109 23.05 6.65 20.81
C ARG A 109 22.30 5.56 20.08
N VAL A 110 22.97 4.45 19.80
CA VAL A 110 22.32 3.27 19.25
C VAL A 110 22.01 2.31 20.39
N ALA A 111 20.79 1.79 20.42
CA ALA A 111 20.35 0.75 21.32
C ALA A 111 20.03 -0.51 20.51
N ILE A 112 20.37 -1.66 21.09
CA ILE A 112 20.23 -2.97 20.47
C ILE A 112 19.45 -3.87 21.43
N ASP A 113 18.39 -4.48 20.92
CA ASP A 113 17.56 -5.41 21.67
C ASP A 113 17.10 -6.58 20.81
N TYR A 114 16.95 -7.76 21.44
CA TYR A 114 16.30 -8.91 20.81
C TYR A 114 14.82 -8.88 21.14
N THR A 115 14.00 -9.14 20.14
CA THR A 115 12.57 -9.27 20.31
C THR A 115 12.07 -10.58 19.72
N GLU A 116 11.01 -11.10 20.32
CA GLU A 116 10.37 -12.31 19.84
C GLU A 116 9.81 -12.12 18.43
N LEU A 117 9.88 -13.19 17.66
CA LEU A 117 9.29 -13.26 16.33
C LEU A 117 7.83 -13.67 16.43
N ALA A 118 6.96 -12.79 15.95
CA ALA A 118 5.54 -13.08 15.81
C ALA A 118 5.28 -13.67 14.41
N PHE A 119 5.26 -15.00 14.33
CA PHE A 119 4.92 -15.69 13.09
C PHE A 119 3.43 -15.51 12.74
N PRO A 120 3.08 -15.33 11.45
CA PRO A 120 1.68 -15.24 11.04
C PRO A 120 0.93 -16.56 11.32
N LYS A 121 -0.40 -16.54 11.38
CA LYS A 121 -1.17 -17.77 11.55
C LYS A 121 -1.15 -18.62 10.27
N ILE A 122 -1.08 -19.94 10.43
CA ILE A 122 -1.21 -20.89 9.32
C ILE A 122 -2.71 -21.09 9.03
N ILE A 123 -3.08 -20.94 7.75
CA ILE A 123 -4.44 -21.20 7.26
C ILE A 123 -4.39 -22.52 6.48
N ASP A 124 -4.98 -23.56 7.05
CA ASP A 124 -5.10 -24.87 6.40
C ASP A 124 -6.23 -24.82 5.35
N ILE A 125 -5.84 -24.74 4.08
CA ILE A 125 -6.75 -24.69 2.93
C ILE A 125 -7.35 -26.05 2.54
N SER A 126 -6.89 -27.15 3.15
CA SER A 126 -7.44 -28.49 2.86
C SER A 126 -8.85 -28.70 3.43
N LYS A 127 -9.23 -27.92 4.44
CA LYS A 127 -10.52 -27.99 5.12
C LYS A 127 -11.47 -26.94 4.56
N THR A 128 -12.10 -27.24 3.42
CA THR A 128 -13.15 -26.38 2.85
C THR A 128 -14.52 -26.86 3.33
N SER A 129 -15.26 -25.98 4.00
CA SER A 129 -16.69 -26.21 4.25
C SER A 129 -17.49 -25.55 3.13
N GLY A 130 -18.19 -26.35 2.34
CA GLY A 130 -19.14 -25.84 1.34
C GLY A 130 -20.27 -25.10 2.04
N ARG A 131 -20.43 -23.80 1.74
CA ARG A 131 -21.63 -23.04 2.12
C ARG A 131 -22.67 -23.14 1.02
N ASN A 132 -23.94 -23.27 1.41
CA ASN A 132 -25.05 -23.18 0.48
C ASN A 132 -25.01 -21.83 -0.27
N PRO A 133 -25.21 -21.82 -1.59
CA PRO A 133 -25.08 -20.60 -2.38
C PRO A 133 -26.25 -19.65 -2.08
N SER A 134 -25.98 -18.65 -1.25
CA SER A 134 -26.85 -17.47 -1.14
C SER A 134 -26.71 -16.60 -2.38
N LYS A 135 -27.84 -16.06 -2.85
CA LYS A 135 -27.91 -15.15 -4.00
C LYS A 135 -27.85 -13.68 -3.60
N LYS A 136 -27.21 -13.34 -2.47
CA LYS A 136 -27.01 -11.95 -2.03
C LYS A 136 -25.61 -11.49 -2.38
N TYR A 137 -25.47 -10.23 -2.77
CA TYR A 137 -24.24 -9.68 -3.31
C TYR A 137 -23.84 -8.40 -2.58
N ALA A 138 -22.54 -8.16 -2.49
CA ALA A 138 -21.92 -6.90 -2.05
C ALA A 138 -20.93 -6.43 -3.13
N TYR A 139 -21.11 -5.20 -3.58
CA TYR A 139 -20.34 -4.60 -4.67
C TYR A 139 -19.81 -3.24 -4.26
N VAL A 140 -18.52 -2.98 -4.45
CA VAL A 140 -17.93 -1.65 -4.22
C VAL A 140 -17.96 -0.88 -5.52
N HIS A 141 -18.82 0.13 -5.59
CA HIS A 141 -19.15 0.85 -6.82
C HIS A 141 -18.05 1.79 -7.31
N HIS A 142 -17.35 2.51 -6.42
CA HIS A 142 -16.32 3.46 -6.84
C HIS A 142 -14.91 2.88 -6.73
N GLN A 143 -14.37 2.70 -5.52
CA GLN A 143 -13.01 2.19 -5.33
C GLN A 143 -12.71 1.84 -3.86
N TYR A 144 -11.59 1.17 -3.66
CA TYR A 144 -10.85 1.09 -2.41
C TYR A 144 -9.73 2.14 -2.47
N ASN A 145 -9.76 3.16 -1.61
CA ASN A 145 -8.98 4.38 -1.80
C ASN A 145 -7.83 4.58 -0.79
N ASP A 146 -6.93 3.62 -0.67
CA ASP A 146 -5.72 3.71 0.17
C ASP A 146 -4.48 3.17 -0.58
N GLN A 147 -3.34 2.95 0.10
CA GLN A 147 -2.16 2.28 -0.47
C GLN A 147 -2.37 0.76 -0.51
N LEU A 148 -1.58 0.04 -1.32
CA LEU A 148 -1.73 -1.40 -1.62
C LEU A 148 -2.12 -2.26 -0.41
N SER A 149 -1.27 -2.35 0.62
CA SER A 149 -1.53 -3.18 1.81
C SER A 149 -2.85 -2.87 2.51
N LYS A 150 -3.22 -1.59 2.58
CA LYS A 150 -4.48 -1.14 3.19
C LYS A 150 -5.69 -1.43 2.31
N ASN A 151 -5.57 -1.31 0.98
CA ASN A 151 -6.65 -1.69 0.06
C ASN A 151 -6.89 -3.19 0.07
N THR A 152 -5.81 -3.98 0.04
CA THR A 152 -5.89 -5.43 0.11
C THR A 152 -6.57 -5.86 1.39
N ARG A 153 -6.12 -5.36 2.55
CA ARG A 153 -6.81 -5.64 3.83
C ARG A 153 -8.26 -5.17 3.81
N ALA A 154 -8.56 -4.00 3.26
CA ALA A 154 -9.92 -3.52 3.16
C ALA A 154 -10.81 -4.47 2.34
N PHE A 155 -10.35 -4.92 1.17
CA PHE A 155 -11.04 -5.92 0.36
C PHE A 155 -11.27 -7.23 1.12
N ILE A 156 -10.24 -7.78 1.77
CA ILE A 156 -10.36 -8.99 2.56
C ILE A 156 -11.32 -8.80 3.74
N SER A 157 -11.29 -7.66 4.43
CA SER A 157 -12.25 -7.35 5.50
C SER A 157 -13.68 -7.26 4.99
N LEU A 158 -13.93 -6.76 3.77
CA LEU A 158 -15.28 -6.80 3.18
C LEU A 158 -15.72 -8.25 2.97
N CYS A 159 -14.86 -9.11 2.46
CA CYS A 159 -15.16 -10.53 2.28
C CYS A 159 -15.49 -11.20 3.62
N ALA A 160 -14.73 -10.87 4.66
CA ALA A 160 -14.96 -11.35 6.01
C ALA A 160 -16.35 -10.95 6.53
N GLN A 161 -16.67 -9.66 6.47
CA GLN A 161 -17.94 -9.12 6.96
C GLN A 161 -19.12 -9.66 6.14
N ALA A 162 -19.06 -9.58 4.81
CA ALA A 162 -20.08 -10.09 3.89
C ALA A 162 -20.36 -11.59 4.09
N GLY A 163 -19.32 -12.38 4.39
CA GLY A 163 -19.43 -13.81 4.65
C GLY A 163 -20.35 -14.13 5.83
N THR A 164 -20.37 -13.29 6.87
CA THR A 164 -21.18 -13.51 8.07
C THR A 164 -22.69 -13.49 7.83
N THR A 165 -23.13 -12.87 6.72
CA THR A 165 -24.54 -12.78 6.32
C THR A 165 -24.82 -13.52 5.01
N GLY A 166 -23.87 -14.34 4.55
CA GLY A 166 -23.97 -15.13 3.34
C GLY A 166 -23.96 -14.31 2.06
N ARG A 167 -23.39 -13.09 2.06
CA ARG A 167 -23.21 -12.33 0.81
C ARG A 167 -21.99 -12.84 0.05
N LYS A 168 -22.08 -12.83 -1.27
CA LYS A 168 -20.96 -12.92 -2.20
C LYS A 168 -20.36 -11.54 -2.42
N VAL A 169 -19.06 -11.45 -2.70
CA VAL A 169 -18.39 -10.17 -3.00
C VAL A 169 -17.98 -10.12 -4.45
N VAL A 170 -18.32 -9.03 -5.13
CA VAL A 170 -17.89 -8.82 -6.52
C VAL A 170 -16.39 -8.53 -6.56
N ARG A 171 -15.68 -9.26 -7.40
CA ARG A 171 -14.23 -9.16 -7.56
C ARG A 171 -13.86 -7.77 -8.11
N PRO A 172 -12.92 -7.06 -7.47
CA PRO A 172 -12.42 -5.80 -8.00
C PRO A 172 -11.34 -6.00 -9.07
N SER A 173 -11.22 -5.03 -9.95
CA SER A 173 -10.05 -4.80 -10.81
C SER A 173 -8.96 -4.03 -10.06
N VAL A 174 -7.72 -4.05 -10.56
CA VAL A 174 -6.53 -3.49 -9.91
C VAL A 174 -5.73 -2.55 -10.83
N LYS A 175 -5.19 -1.47 -10.26
CA LYS A 175 -4.30 -0.52 -10.96
C LYS A 175 -3.56 0.38 -9.99
N GLN A 176 -2.26 0.57 -10.18
CA GLN A 176 -1.42 1.56 -9.47
C GLN A 176 -1.62 1.52 -7.94
N THR A 177 -1.72 0.32 -7.35
CA THR A 177 -2.00 0.03 -5.92
C THR A 177 -3.47 0.16 -5.46
N LYS A 178 -4.39 0.52 -6.35
CA LYS A 178 -5.83 0.69 -6.09
C LYS A 178 -6.61 -0.54 -6.53
N LEU A 179 -7.75 -0.76 -5.86
CA LEU A 179 -8.78 -1.72 -6.26
C LEU A 179 -10.03 -0.93 -6.64
N SER A 180 -10.71 -1.32 -7.71
CA SER A 180 -11.86 -0.60 -8.27
C SER A 180 -12.81 -1.55 -8.98
N SER A 181 -14.01 -1.06 -9.29
CA SER A 181 -14.96 -1.70 -10.20
C SER A 181 -14.72 -1.37 -11.67
N ASP A 182 -13.75 -0.52 -11.97
CA ASP A 182 -13.45 -0.08 -13.33
C ASP A 182 -12.92 -1.26 -14.18
N GLU A 183 -13.73 -1.72 -15.12
CA GLU A 183 -13.41 -2.83 -16.02
C GLU A 183 -12.27 -2.51 -17.00
N SER A 184 -11.89 -1.23 -17.16
CA SER A 184 -10.71 -0.85 -17.94
C SER A 184 -9.38 -1.09 -17.21
N TRP A 185 -9.43 -1.47 -15.93
CA TRP A 185 -8.26 -1.81 -15.13
C TRP A 185 -7.90 -3.30 -15.27
N PHE A 186 -6.76 -3.69 -14.72
CA PHE A 186 -6.32 -5.07 -14.78
C PHE A 186 -7.17 -5.97 -13.88
N LEU A 187 -7.25 -7.26 -14.22
CA LEU A 187 -7.95 -8.24 -13.39
C LEU A 187 -7.21 -8.49 -12.07
N LEU A 188 -7.91 -8.95 -11.03
CA LEU A 188 -7.30 -9.23 -9.72
C LEU A 188 -6.15 -10.25 -9.81
N GLU A 189 -6.25 -11.18 -10.76
CA GLU A 189 -5.24 -12.18 -11.11
C GLU A 189 -3.87 -11.58 -11.48
N THR A 190 -3.85 -10.31 -11.91
CA THR A 190 -2.60 -9.58 -12.16
C THR A 190 -1.80 -9.37 -10.87
N TYR A 191 -2.47 -9.21 -9.73
CA TYR A 191 -1.81 -9.01 -8.43
C TYR A 191 -1.71 -10.31 -7.62
N TYR A 192 -2.75 -11.15 -7.62
CA TYR A 192 -2.84 -12.30 -6.70
C TYR A 192 -3.21 -13.59 -7.42
N ASP A 193 -2.78 -14.73 -6.86
CA ASP A 193 -3.31 -16.03 -7.25
C ASP A 193 -4.76 -16.15 -6.77
N VAL A 194 -5.71 -15.93 -7.67
CA VAL A 194 -7.14 -15.89 -7.35
C VAL A 194 -7.68 -17.28 -6.98
N LYS A 195 -7.14 -18.37 -7.54
CA LYS A 195 -7.57 -19.72 -7.17
C LYS A 195 -7.18 -20.05 -5.74
N TYR A 196 -5.96 -19.67 -5.37
CA TYR A 196 -5.49 -19.79 -3.99
C TYR A 196 -6.23 -18.86 -3.04
N LEU A 197 -6.53 -17.62 -3.47
CA LEU A 197 -7.38 -16.70 -2.71
C LEU A 197 -8.78 -17.29 -2.45
N ASP A 198 -9.45 -17.86 -3.45
CA ASP A 198 -10.76 -18.48 -3.26
C ASP A 198 -10.71 -19.61 -2.23
N SER A 199 -9.63 -20.41 -2.25
CA SER A 199 -9.39 -21.48 -1.27
C SER A 199 -9.14 -20.92 0.14
N LEU A 200 -8.37 -19.83 0.26
CA LEU A 200 -8.14 -19.13 1.52
C LEU A 200 -9.44 -18.57 2.10
N LEU A 201 -10.26 -17.91 1.29
CA LEU A 201 -11.54 -17.33 1.72
C LEU A 201 -12.49 -18.42 2.20
N ALA A 202 -12.55 -19.56 1.50
CA ALA A 202 -13.35 -20.71 1.93
C ALA A 202 -12.87 -21.28 3.28
N ALA A 203 -11.56 -21.49 3.45
CA ALA A 203 -10.99 -22.02 4.69
C ALA A 203 -11.13 -21.05 5.88
N ALA A 204 -11.21 -19.75 5.60
CA ALA A 204 -11.44 -18.69 6.57
C ALA A 204 -12.92 -18.35 6.80
N ASP A 205 -13.85 -19.08 6.18
CA ASP A 205 -15.29 -18.85 6.36
C ASP A 205 -15.76 -17.46 5.86
N TYR A 206 -15.07 -16.90 4.87
CA TYR A 206 -15.35 -15.59 4.28
C TYR A 206 -16.29 -15.71 3.07
N ALA A 207 -16.75 -14.56 2.55
CA ALA A 207 -17.53 -14.50 1.32
C ALA A 207 -16.76 -15.06 0.13
N THR A 208 -17.45 -15.79 -0.74
CA THR A 208 -16.94 -16.20 -2.05
C THR A 208 -16.92 -15.01 -3.00
N LEU A 209 -15.94 -14.99 -3.90
CA LEU A 209 -15.84 -13.99 -4.95
C LEU A 209 -16.68 -14.36 -6.17
N VAL A 210 -17.20 -13.35 -6.87
CA VAL A 210 -17.88 -13.49 -8.16
C VAL A 210 -17.40 -12.44 -9.15
N ASP A 211 -17.54 -12.71 -10.43
CA ASP A 211 -17.28 -11.71 -11.47
C ASP A 211 -18.45 -10.71 -11.60
N MET A 212 -18.20 -9.66 -12.38
CA MET A 212 -19.21 -8.64 -12.66
C MET A 212 -20.38 -9.20 -13.48
N ALA A 213 -20.14 -10.19 -14.35
CA ALA A 213 -21.17 -10.75 -15.21
C ALA A 213 -22.25 -11.49 -14.40
N GLU A 214 -21.85 -12.30 -13.42
CA GLU A 214 -22.78 -12.93 -12.46
C GLU A 214 -23.52 -11.86 -11.66
N TYR A 215 -22.81 -10.84 -11.17
CA TYR A 215 -23.42 -9.76 -10.41
C TYR A 215 -24.51 -9.05 -11.21
N LEU A 216 -24.23 -8.59 -12.44
CA LEU A 216 -25.18 -7.88 -13.28
C LEU A 216 -26.37 -8.75 -13.71
N LYS A 217 -26.16 -10.06 -13.83
CA LYS A 217 -27.25 -11.02 -14.09
C LYS A 217 -28.22 -11.10 -12.91
N GLU A 218 -27.70 -11.14 -11.69
CA GLU A 218 -28.50 -11.34 -10.47
C GLU A 218 -28.97 -10.02 -9.86
N CYS A 219 -28.28 -8.91 -10.14
CA CYS A 219 -28.53 -7.55 -9.70
C CYS A 219 -28.50 -6.58 -10.91
N PRO A 220 -29.48 -6.66 -11.83
CA PRO A 220 -29.53 -5.77 -12.99
C PRO A 220 -29.65 -4.31 -12.56
N SER A 221 -28.97 -3.40 -13.27
CA SER A 221 -28.88 -1.97 -12.91
C SER A 221 -30.22 -1.23 -12.82
N ASN A 222 -31.31 -1.80 -13.33
CA ASN A 222 -32.67 -1.24 -13.26
C ASN A 222 -33.53 -1.85 -12.12
N SER A 223 -32.97 -2.76 -11.31
CA SER A 223 -33.70 -3.43 -10.23
C SER A 223 -33.98 -2.48 -9.05
N PRO A 224 -35.19 -2.53 -8.44
CA PRO A 224 -35.47 -1.78 -7.22
C PRO A 224 -34.82 -2.38 -5.96
N ASP A 225 -34.28 -3.61 -6.03
CA ASP A 225 -33.73 -4.38 -4.89
C ASP A 225 -32.30 -3.96 -4.50
N HIS A 226 -31.84 -2.84 -5.05
CA HIS A 226 -30.56 -2.25 -4.72
C HIS A 226 -30.66 -1.45 -3.41
N VAL A 227 -29.68 -1.68 -2.53
CA VAL A 227 -29.41 -0.80 -1.40
C VAL A 227 -28.04 -0.19 -1.59
N SER A 228 -27.99 1.12 -1.72
CA SER A 228 -26.79 1.89 -1.99
C SER A 228 -26.36 2.65 -0.74
N ILE A 229 -25.13 2.44 -0.30
CA ILE A 229 -24.62 3.00 0.95
C ILE A 229 -23.42 3.91 0.73
N TYR A 230 -23.36 4.97 1.54
CA TYR A 230 -22.15 5.74 1.78
C TYR A 230 -21.86 5.77 3.28
N PHE A 231 -20.69 5.28 3.69
CA PHE A 231 -20.29 5.37 5.08
C PHE A 231 -19.77 6.76 5.42
N ILE A 232 -20.20 7.28 6.55
CA ILE A 232 -19.77 8.56 7.12
C ILE A 232 -19.27 8.36 8.55
N ASP A 233 -18.45 9.30 9.01
CA ASP A 233 -18.07 9.46 10.41
C ASP A 233 -18.10 10.94 10.79
N ASN A 234 -17.98 11.24 12.08
CA ASN A 234 -18.11 12.61 12.59
C ASN A 234 -16.80 13.42 12.61
N SER A 235 -15.71 12.89 12.05
CA SER A 235 -14.41 13.56 12.09
C SER A 235 -14.33 14.71 11.07
N GLN A 236 -13.62 15.77 11.44
CA GLN A 236 -13.32 16.91 10.56
C GLN A 236 -12.64 16.48 9.26
N ALA A 237 -11.79 15.46 9.36
CA ALA A 237 -11.10 14.87 8.24
C ALA A 237 -12.11 14.23 7.25
N SER A 238 -13.04 13.42 7.75
CA SER A 238 -14.14 12.81 6.97
C SER A 238 -15.02 13.84 6.30
N MET A 239 -15.39 14.90 7.03
CA MET A 239 -16.11 16.04 6.45
C MET A 239 -15.36 16.65 5.26
N GLY A 240 -14.08 17.00 5.44
CA GLY A 240 -13.27 17.60 4.37
C GLY A 240 -13.14 16.68 3.15
N PHE A 241 -12.90 15.39 3.37
CA PHE A 241 -12.79 14.40 2.29
C PHE A 241 -14.11 14.21 1.54
N THR A 242 -15.22 13.97 2.26
CA THR A 242 -16.52 13.67 1.64
C THR A 242 -17.07 14.89 0.92
N THR A 243 -17.02 16.08 1.53
CA THR A 243 -17.50 17.32 0.89
C THR A 243 -16.72 17.64 -0.36
N ALA A 244 -15.39 17.46 -0.37
CA ALA A 244 -14.56 17.65 -1.56
C ALA A 244 -14.83 16.58 -2.63
N THR A 245 -14.85 15.31 -2.26
CA THR A 245 -15.01 14.18 -3.20
C THR A 245 -16.38 14.19 -3.86
N LEU A 246 -17.43 14.49 -3.10
CA LEU A 246 -18.82 14.45 -3.57
C LEU A 246 -19.40 15.82 -3.89
N ARG A 247 -18.59 16.89 -3.79
CA ARG A 247 -18.98 18.29 -4.04
C ARG A 247 -20.22 18.69 -3.24
N LEU A 248 -20.26 18.31 -1.96
CA LEU A 248 -21.37 18.63 -1.06
C LEU A 248 -21.13 19.96 -0.35
N LYS A 249 -22.21 20.72 -0.14
CA LYS A 249 -22.18 21.87 0.77
C LYS A 249 -21.97 21.40 2.21
N GLU A 250 -21.19 22.14 2.98
CA GLU A 250 -20.85 21.77 4.36
C GLU A 250 -22.08 21.64 5.25
N ASP A 251 -23.03 22.58 5.18
CA ASP A 251 -24.26 22.55 5.98
C ASP A 251 -25.13 21.31 5.69
N TYR A 252 -25.15 20.88 4.43
CA TYR A 252 -25.85 19.66 4.03
C TYR A 252 -25.19 18.42 4.63
N TYR A 253 -23.86 18.35 4.63
CA TYR A 253 -23.12 17.27 5.28
C TYR A 253 -23.35 17.27 6.80
N LYS A 254 -23.29 18.44 7.46
CA LYS A 254 -23.56 18.59 8.89
C LYS A 254 -24.97 18.09 9.27
N ALA A 255 -25.97 18.36 8.44
CA ALA A 255 -27.33 17.85 8.65
C ALA A 255 -27.39 16.31 8.59
N ILE A 256 -26.69 15.70 7.61
CA ILE A 256 -26.57 14.24 7.50
C ILE A 256 -25.90 13.65 8.74
N VAL A 257 -24.76 14.22 9.18
CA VAL A 257 -24.05 13.75 10.38
C VAL A 257 -24.94 13.84 11.62
N LYS A 258 -25.66 14.96 11.78
CA LYS A 258 -26.60 15.14 12.91
C LYS A 258 -27.67 14.04 12.92
N ASN A 259 -28.29 13.77 11.78
CA ASN A 259 -29.35 12.75 11.68
C ASN A 259 -28.81 11.34 11.94
N THR A 260 -27.66 11.00 11.35
CA THR A 260 -27.05 9.69 11.55
C THR A 260 -26.48 9.47 12.94
N THR A 261 -26.15 10.54 13.69
CA THR A 261 -25.69 10.41 15.08
C THR A 261 -26.79 9.89 16.01
N GLN A 262 -28.07 10.08 15.68
CA GLN A 262 -29.18 9.61 16.53
C GLN A 262 -29.57 8.16 16.22
N LYS A 263 -29.66 7.80 14.93
CA LYS A 263 -30.19 6.50 14.48
C LYS A 263 -29.11 5.54 13.97
N GLY A 264 -27.90 6.02 13.74
CA GLY A 264 -26.84 5.32 13.03
C GLY A 264 -26.91 5.41 11.51
N TRP A 265 -28.03 5.87 10.94
CA TRP A 265 -28.19 6.03 9.48
C TRP A 265 -29.29 7.04 9.12
N THR A 266 -29.27 7.53 7.88
CA THR A 266 -30.30 8.40 7.29
C THR A 266 -30.38 8.18 5.79
N GLU A 267 -31.51 8.52 5.16
CA GLU A 267 -31.61 8.55 3.70
C GLU A 267 -30.74 9.64 3.10
N CYS A 268 -30.08 9.34 1.97
CA CYS A 268 -29.10 10.22 1.35
C CYS A 268 -29.20 10.23 -0.18
N SER A 269 -29.95 11.20 -0.71
CA SER A 269 -30.19 11.34 -2.16
C SER A 269 -28.96 11.70 -2.99
N PHE A 270 -27.87 12.20 -2.38
CA PHE A 270 -26.65 12.46 -3.14
C PHE A 270 -25.97 11.18 -3.63
N VAL A 271 -26.22 10.03 -2.96
CA VAL A 271 -25.64 8.74 -3.33
C VAL A 271 -26.08 8.35 -4.74
N ASP A 272 -27.31 8.67 -5.13
CA ASP A 272 -27.79 8.47 -6.50
C ASP A 272 -26.94 9.20 -7.52
N ARG A 273 -26.64 10.47 -7.27
CA ARG A 273 -25.78 11.23 -8.19
C ARG A 273 -24.38 10.63 -8.26
N ALA A 274 -23.84 10.20 -7.12
CA ALA A 274 -22.52 9.61 -7.03
C ALA A 274 -22.42 8.24 -7.73
N MET A 275 -23.50 7.45 -7.71
CA MET A 275 -23.60 6.13 -8.36
C MET A 275 -24.28 6.16 -9.74
N LYS A 276 -24.50 7.34 -10.34
CA LYS A 276 -25.18 7.50 -11.64
C LYS A 276 -26.60 6.91 -11.69
N ARG A 277 -27.38 7.09 -10.62
CA ARG A 277 -28.78 6.68 -10.44
C ARG A 277 -29.00 5.17 -10.49
N THR A 278 -28.26 4.41 -9.67
CA THR A 278 -28.71 3.05 -9.32
C THR A 278 -30.07 3.16 -8.62
N PRO A 279 -31.15 2.55 -9.15
CA PRO A 279 -32.45 2.54 -8.50
C PRO A 279 -32.37 1.90 -7.11
N GLY A 280 -33.43 2.02 -6.32
CA GLY A 280 -33.50 1.39 -4.99
C GLY A 280 -33.37 2.39 -3.84
N LYS A 281 -32.86 1.93 -2.70
CA LYS A 281 -32.80 2.68 -1.43
C LYS A 281 -31.39 3.21 -1.19
N GLN A 282 -31.26 4.47 -0.74
CA GLN A 282 -29.97 5.12 -0.52
C GLN A 282 -29.79 5.56 0.92
N TYR A 283 -28.71 5.12 1.55
CA TYR A 283 -28.44 5.43 2.95
C TYR A 283 -27.04 6.00 3.16
N CYS A 284 -26.94 7.01 4.02
CA CYS A 284 -25.70 7.27 4.72
C CYS A 284 -25.68 6.50 6.03
N VAL A 285 -24.56 5.87 6.34
CA VAL A 285 -24.40 5.03 7.53
C VAL A 285 -23.24 5.54 8.36
N ASN A 286 -23.51 5.83 9.63
CA ASN A 286 -22.49 6.24 10.58
C ASN A 286 -21.77 5.02 11.15
N GLY A 287 -20.52 4.83 10.71
CA GLY A 287 -19.67 3.72 11.12
C GLY A 287 -19.21 3.76 12.59
N ASP A 288 -19.40 4.88 13.27
CA ASP A 288 -19.14 5.01 14.72
C ASP A 288 -20.28 4.47 15.58
N ILE A 289 -21.47 4.29 15.00
CA ILE A 289 -22.66 3.78 15.69
C ILE A 289 -22.94 2.35 15.24
N ILE A 290 -22.95 2.12 13.93
CA ILE A 290 -23.20 0.80 13.36
C ILE A 290 -21.87 0.04 13.25
N LYS A 291 -21.58 -0.76 14.29
CA LYS A 291 -20.31 -1.51 14.45
C LYS A 291 -20.44 -3.02 14.30
N ASP A 292 -21.65 -3.52 14.06
CA ASP A 292 -21.91 -4.93 13.82
C ASP A 292 -22.50 -5.09 12.42
N TRP A 293 -21.86 -5.93 11.60
CA TRP A 293 -22.31 -6.19 10.23
C TRP A 293 -23.68 -6.88 10.18
N LYS A 294 -24.02 -7.73 11.14
CA LYS A 294 -25.35 -8.36 11.22
C LYS A 294 -26.43 -7.33 11.53
N VAL A 295 -26.12 -6.35 12.38
CA VAL A 295 -27.02 -5.20 12.66
C VAL A 295 -27.19 -4.34 11.41
N PHE A 296 -26.08 -4.00 10.75
CA PHE A 296 -26.09 -3.30 9.46
C PHE A 296 -26.96 -4.01 8.41
N GLU A 297 -26.78 -5.32 8.25
CA GLU A 297 -27.55 -6.15 7.32
C GLU A 297 -29.05 -6.17 7.65
N LYS A 298 -29.40 -6.32 8.93
CA LYS A 298 -30.80 -6.43 9.39
C LYS A 298 -31.54 -5.09 9.30
N ASP A 299 -30.93 -4.02 9.80
CA ASP A 299 -31.63 -2.76 10.05
C ASP A 299 -31.58 -1.78 8.87
N ILE A 300 -30.51 -1.86 8.06
CA ILE A 300 -30.25 -0.91 6.98
C ILE A 300 -30.41 -1.61 5.63
N VAL A 301 -29.65 -2.69 5.40
CA VAL A 301 -29.74 -3.42 4.13
C VAL A 301 -31.03 -4.22 4.04
N LYS A 302 -31.62 -4.61 5.18
CA LYS A 302 -32.86 -5.39 5.28
C LYS A 302 -32.84 -6.67 4.45
N ASN A 303 -31.67 -7.32 4.39
CA ASN A 303 -31.42 -8.52 3.58
C ASN A 303 -31.66 -8.37 2.07
N GLU A 304 -31.74 -7.13 1.55
CA GLU A 304 -31.90 -6.88 0.13
C GLU A 304 -30.77 -7.53 -0.68
N LYS A 305 -31.12 -8.00 -1.87
CA LYS A 305 -30.24 -8.85 -2.67
C LYS A 305 -28.95 -8.12 -3.06
N CYS A 306 -29.03 -6.85 -3.41
CA CYS A 306 -27.98 -6.13 -4.11
C CYS A 306 -27.45 -4.96 -3.27
N LEU A 307 -26.39 -5.21 -2.49
CA LEU A 307 -25.73 -4.16 -1.70
C LEU A 307 -24.65 -3.46 -2.53
N ASN A 308 -24.85 -2.17 -2.81
CA ASN A 308 -23.84 -1.30 -3.43
C ASN A 308 -23.19 -0.42 -2.37
N ILE A 309 -21.87 -0.50 -2.25
CA ILE A 309 -21.07 0.34 -1.36
C ILE A 309 -20.34 1.35 -2.22
N TYR A 310 -20.59 2.64 -2.04
CA TYR A 310 -19.93 3.65 -2.87
C TYR A 310 -18.41 3.59 -2.72
N LEU A 311 -17.91 3.71 -1.49
CA LEU A 311 -16.49 3.68 -1.16
C LEU A 311 -16.30 2.77 0.03
N TRP A 312 -15.40 1.80 -0.09
CA TRP A 312 -15.02 0.92 1.02
C TRP A 312 -13.57 1.15 1.40
N ARG A 313 -13.35 1.62 2.62
CA ARG A 313 -12.00 1.82 3.18
C ARG A 313 -11.66 0.77 4.23
N GLY A 314 -12.49 -0.24 4.46
CA GLY A 314 -12.20 -1.27 5.46
C GLY A 314 -12.32 -0.77 6.91
N ILE A 315 -11.83 -1.61 7.82
CA ILE A 315 -12.18 -1.54 9.24
C ILE A 315 -11.03 -1.12 10.18
N ASP A 316 -9.84 -0.89 9.63
CA ASP A 316 -8.61 -0.67 10.41
C ASP A 316 -8.08 0.76 10.25
N GLY A 317 -8.25 1.56 11.32
CA GLY A 317 -7.65 2.88 11.48
C GLY A 317 -8.52 3.85 12.27
N VAL A 318 -7.98 5.02 12.58
CA VAL A 318 -8.61 6.03 13.45
C VAL A 318 -9.58 6.94 12.68
N THR A 319 -9.39 7.11 11.36
CA THR A 319 -10.11 8.10 10.55
C THR A 319 -10.56 7.48 9.23
N TYR A 320 -11.79 7.78 8.79
CA TYR A 320 -12.37 7.27 7.53
C TYR A 320 -12.54 5.74 7.46
N ARG A 321 -12.48 5.05 8.60
CA ARG A 321 -12.51 3.59 8.68
C ARG A 321 -13.68 3.15 9.53
N LEU A 322 -14.23 2.00 9.18
CA LEU A 322 -15.37 1.41 9.87
C LEU A 322 -14.91 0.69 11.11
N LYS A 323 -15.82 0.46 12.05
CA LYS A 323 -15.51 -0.19 13.33
C LYS A 323 -16.17 -1.57 13.45
N PHE A 324 -16.38 -2.23 12.31
CA PHE A 324 -16.91 -3.60 12.30
C PHE A 324 -15.94 -4.56 12.98
N SER A 325 -16.44 -5.34 13.94
CA SER A 325 -15.64 -6.32 14.68
C SER A 325 -15.27 -7.54 13.82
N GLU A 326 -14.09 -8.09 14.07
CA GLU A 326 -13.62 -9.39 13.54
C GLU A 326 -13.46 -10.45 14.65
N ASP A 327 -13.92 -10.16 15.88
CA ASP A 327 -13.61 -10.98 17.06
C ASP A 327 -14.17 -12.40 16.99
N ASN A 328 -15.24 -12.59 16.22
CA ASN A 328 -15.90 -13.89 16.01
C ASN A 328 -15.42 -14.60 14.74
N MET A 329 -14.38 -14.09 14.06
CA MET A 329 -13.84 -14.69 12.85
C MET A 329 -12.75 -15.70 13.19
N LYS A 330 -12.73 -16.83 12.49
CA LYS A 330 -11.73 -17.89 12.66
C LYS A 330 -10.30 -17.37 12.43
N PHE A 331 -10.16 -16.55 11.39
CA PHE A 331 -8.95 -15.78 11.09
C PHE A 331 -9.37 -14.33 10.93
N SER A 332 -8.48 -13.40 11.28
CA SER A 332 -8.72 -11.97 11.03
C SER A 332 -8.47 -11.63 9.55
N SER A 333 -8.93 -10.46 9.08
CA SER A 333 -8.61 -10.03 7.71
C SER A 333 -7.12 -9.84 7.48
N ILE A 334 -6.36 -9.51 8.53
CA ILE A 334 -4.91 -9.36 8.46
C ILE A 334 -4.21 -10.71 8.31
N ASP A 335 -4.66 -11.76 9.01
CA ASP A 335 -4.13 -13.13 8.85
C ASP A 335 -4.28 -13.60 7.40
N VAL A 336 -5.47 -13.43 6.81
CA VAL A 336 -5.75 -13.82 5.42
C VAL A 336 -4.95 -12.96 4.43
N THR A 337 -4.79 -11.66 4.70
CA THR A 337 -3.98 -10.77 3.85
C THR A 337 -2.53 -11.21 3.81
N TYR A 338 -1.96 -11.60 4.95
CA TYR A 338 -0.58 -12.07 5.03
C TYR A 338 -0.35 -13.40 4.31
N ALA A 339 -1.37 -14.25 4.24
CA ALA A 339 -1.31 -15.53 3.54
C ALA A 339 -1.38 -15.43 2.01
N LEU A 340 -1.74 -14.26 1.44
CA LEU A 340 -1.94 -14.12 -0.02
C LEU A 340 -0.68 -14.46 -0.82
N ARG A 341 -0.91 -15.08 -1.99
CA ARG A 341 0.13 -15.39 -2.96
C ARG A 341 0.09 -14.44 -4.15
N PRO A 342 1.25 -14.08 -4.72
CA PRO A 342 1.33 -13.25 -5.92
C PRO A 342 0.69 -13.96 -7.11
N GLY A 343 0.10 -13.18 -8.01
CA GLY A 343 -0.39 -13.68 -9.29
C GLY A 343 0.74 -14.00 -10.27
N GLN A 344 0.43 -14.74 -11.34
CA GLN A 344 1.44 -15.18 -12.32
C GLN A 344 2.28 -14.04 -12.92
N PRO A 345 1.73 -12.85 -13.25
CA PRO A 345 2.55 -11.75 -13.76
C PRO A 345 3.64 -11.29 -12.78
N VAL A 346 3.34 -11.29 -11.47
CA VAL A 346 4.33 -10.96 -10.43
C VAL A 346 5.36 -12.09 -10.32
N VAL A 347 4.92 -13.36 -10.31
CA VAL A 347 5.81 -14.52 -10.23
C VAL A 347 6.81 -14.54 -11.40
N ASN A 348 6.33 -14.32 -12.62
CA ASN A 348 7.19 -14.30 -13.82
C ASN A 348 8.28 -13.22 -13.73
N GLU A 349 7.94 -12.02 -13.25
CA GLU A 349 8.93 -10.94 -13.08
C GLU A 349 9.93 -11.22 -11.96
N VAL A 350 9.49 -11.85 -10.87
CA VAL A 350 10.37 -12.30 -9.79
C VAL A 350 11.37 -13.33 -10.31
N GLU A 351 10.89 -14.36 -11.02
CA GLU A 351 11.75 -15.42 -11.58
C GLU A 351 12.75 -14.86 -12.60
N ARG A 352 12.29 -13.99 -13.51
CA ARG A 352 13.14 -13.33 -14.50
C ARG A 352 14.24 -12.52 -13.82
N PHE A 353 13.87 -11.62 -12.91
CA PHE A 353 14.85 -10.76 -12.25
C PHE A 353 15.81 -11.55 -11.37
N ALA A 354 15.30 -12.49 -10.56
CA ALA A 354 16.13 -13.29 -9.68
C ALA A 354 17.18 -14.09 -10.46
N LYS A 355 16.78 -14.74 -11.57
CA LYS A 355 17.70 -15.49 -12.42
C LYS A 355 18.85 -14.66 -12.98
N ASP A 356 18.60 -13.39 -13.29
CA ASP A 356 19.57 -12.52 -13.96
C ASP A 356 20.45 -11.73 -12.99
N ALA A 357 19.99 -11.48 -11.76
CA ALA A 357 20.58 -10.48 -10.88
C ALA A 357 20.82 -10.94 -9.43
N LEU A 358 20.32 -12.11 -9.02
CA LEU A 358 20.41 -12.58 -7.64
C LEU A 358 20.92 -14.03 -7.57
N ASP A 359 21.69 -14.30 -6.52
CA ASP A 359 22.02 -15.67 -6.12
C ASP A 359 20.84 -16.31 -5.38
N GLU A 360 20.91 -17.62 -5.18
CA GLU A 360 19.96 -18.37 -4.35
C GLU A 360 19.87 -17.80 -2.92
N ASN A 361 21.03 -17.44 -2.34
CA ASN A 361 21.14 -16.86 -1.01
C ASN A 361 21.62 -15.41 -1.08
N TYR A 362 20.83 -14.48 -0.55
CA TYR A 362 21.14 -13.05 -0.55
C TYR A 362 20.55 -12.34 0.66
N ILE A 363 21.03 -11.12 0.89
CA ILE A 363 20.51 -10.21 1.92
C ILE A 363 19.53 -9.24 1.26
N ALA A 364 18.32 -9.09 1.80
CA ALA A 364 17.40 -8.04 1.40
C ALA A 364 17.50 -6.84 2.33
N VAL A 365 17.58 -5.64 1.73
CA VAL A 365 17.50 -4.35 2.40
C VAL A 365 16.22 -3.65 1.97
N TYR A 366 15.33 -3.39 2.93
CA TYR A 366 14.08 -2.67 2.70
C TYR A 366 14.02 -1.38 3.52
N VAL A 367 13.87 -0.22 2.86
CA VAL A 367 13.75 1.07 3.55
C VAL A 367 12.44 1.79 3.18
N ARG A 368 11.62 2.06 4.19
CA ARG A 368 10.38 2.83 4.07
C ARG A 368 10.53 4.22 4.70
N SER A 369 10.84 5.21 3.85
CA SER A 369 11.12 6.58 4.25
C SER A 369 9.87 7.39 4.64
N GLU A 370 8.70 7.10 4.06
CA GLU A 370 7.49 7.92 4.27
C GLU A 370 7.14 8.10 5.76
N PHE A 371 7.25 7.04 6.55
CA PHE A 371 6.96 7.07 8.00
C PHE A 371 8.06 7.74 8.81
N MET A 372 9.33 7.54 8.43
CA MET A 372 10.46 8.22 9.07
C MET A 372 10.36 9.73 8.89
N LEU A 373 9.92 10.19 7.71
CA LEU A 373 9.72 11.62 7.43
C LEU A 373 8.47 12.19 8.08
N ARG A 374 7.41 11.37 8.22
CA ARG A 374 6.15 11.83 8.82
C ARG A 374 6.26 12.07 10.32
N GLY A 375 7.09 11.29 11.01
CA GLY A 375 7.28 11.39 12.47
C GLY A 375 8.61 12.03 12.88
N SER A 376 9.50 12.38 11.95
CA SER A 376 10.85 12.86 12.27
C SER A 376 11.36 13.82 11.18
N SER A 377 12.68 13.85 10.94
CA SER A 377 13.34 14.80 10.03
C SER A 377 14.16 14.07 8.96
N MET A 378 14.61 14.82 7.94
CA MET A 378 15.58 14.32 6.97
C MET A 378 16.88 13.84 7.62
N ASP A 379 17.33 14.49 8.69
CA ASP A 379 18.50 14.05 9.45
C ASP A 379 18.27 12.67 10.09
N TYR A 380 17.06 12.40 10.57
CA TYR A 380 16.71 11.08 11.09
C TYR A 380 16.76 10.03 9.99
N LEU A 381 16.14 10.30 8.84
CA LEU A 381 16.21 9.41 7.67
C LEU A 381 17.68 9.13 7.27
N ARG A 382 18.53 10.15 7.22
CA ARG A 382 19.96 9.99 6.90
C ARG A 382 20.66 9.06 7.90
N LYS A 383 20.49 9.31 9.20
CA LYS A 383 21.09 8.48 10.25
C LYS A 383 20.59 7.03 10.15
N CYS A 384 19.32 6.82 9.84
CA CYS A 384 18.78 5.46 9.64
C CYS A 384 19.39 4.78 8.42
N VAL A 385 19.58 5.49 7.31
CA VAL A 385 20.27 4.95 6.13
C VAL A 385 21.72 4.60 6.44
N ASP A 386 22.46 5.48 7.13
CA ASP A 386 23.82 5.19 7.58
C ASP A 386 23.87 3.92 8.46
N LEU A 387 22.93 3.78 9.40
CA LEU A 387 22.85 2.64 10.30
C LEU A 387 22.49 1.33 9.56
N VAL A 388 21.57 1.39 8.59
CA VAL A 388 21.23 0.25 7.72
C VAL A 388 22.48 -0.24 6.98
N LEU A 389 23.28 0.67 6.41
CA LEU A 389 24.51 0.31 5.71
C LEU A 389 25.57 -0.25 6.67
N GLU A 390 25.67 0.27 7.90
CA GLU A 390 26.56 -0.28 8.92
C GLU A 390 26.18 -1.71 9.31
N VAL A 391 24.89 -1.96 9.57
CA VAL A 391 24.33 -3.29 9.84
C VAL A 391 24.60 -4.23 8.66
N LEU A 392 24.41 -3.76 7.44
CA LEU A 392 24.68 -4.56 6.24
C LEU A 392 26.15 -4.99 6.18
N VAL A 393 27.10 -4.09 6.41
CA VAL A 393 28.53 -4.43 6.40
C VAL A 393 28.86 -5.48 7.47
N ALA A 394 28.32 -5.32 8.68
CA ALA A 394 28.46 -6.30 9.75
C ALA A 394 27.87 -7.66 9.37
N LEU A 395 26.68 -7.67 8.77
CA LEU A 395 26.02 -8.90 8.34
C LEU A 395 26.76 -9.60 7.21
N LYS A 396 27.26 -8.86 6.20
CA LYS A 396 28.13 -9.42 5.16
C LYS A 396 29.39 -10.05 5.76
N SER A 397 30.00 -9.39 6.75
CA SER A 397 31.23 -9.89 7.37
C SER A 397 31.03 -11.17 8.17
N THR A 398 29.87 -11.31 8.82
CA THR A 398 29.55 -12.47 9.68
C THR A 398 29.01 -13.66 8.88
N THR A 399 28.23 -13.40 7.83
CA THR A 399 27.57 -14.46 7.03
C THR A 399 28.38 -14.86 5.80
N GLY A 400 29.30 -14.01 5.33
CA GLY A 400 30.01 -14.20 4.06
C GLY A 400 29.18 -13.90 2.81
N LEU A 401 27.90 -13.56 2.95
CA LEU A 401 27.06 -13.21 1.81
C LEU A 401 27.44 -11.84 1.23
N SER A 402 27.60 -11.76 -0.08
CA SER A 402 27.96 -10.53 -0.79
C SER A 402 26.79 -9.93 -1.58
N HIS A 403 25.86 -10.76 -2.07
CA HIS A 403 24.71 -10.35 -2.87
C HIS A 403 23.63 -9.67 -2.03
N VAL A 404 23.19 -8.50 -2.49
CA VAL A 404 22.22 -7.66 -1.79
C VAL A 404 21.12 -7.23 -2.75
N TYR A 405 19.87 -7.47 -2.35
CA TYR A 405 18.70 -6.89 -2.97
C TYR A 405 18.27 -5.64 -2.21
N VAL A 406 18.02 -4.53 -2.91
CA VAL A 406 17.61 -3.26 -2.32
C VAL A 406 16.25 -2.84 -2.85
N ALA A 407 15.31 -2.60 -1.93
CA ALA A 407 14.00 -2.04 -2.23
C ALA A 407 13.70 -0.86 -1.31
N THR A 408 13.23 0.25 -1.87
CA THR A 408 12.84 1.43 -1.09
C THR A 408 11.61 2.11 -1.66
N ASP A 409 10.88 2.84 -0.83
CA ASP A 409 9.77 3.69 -1.30
C ASP A 409 10.22 5.01 -1.93
N MET A 410 11.54 5.20 -2.13
CA MET A 410 12.17 6.44 -2.60
C MET A 410 12.52 6.41 -4.11
N GLY A 411 12.52 5.23 -4.74
CA GLY A 411 12.80 5.09 -6.17
C GLY A 411 11.70 5.65 -7.07
N ASP A 412 11.84 5.52 -8.39
CA ASP A 412 10.94 6.11 -9.40
C ASP A 412 9.49 5.60 -9.31
N TYR A 413 9.34 4.33 -8.93
CA TYR A 413 8.06 3.66 -8.72
C TYR A 413 7.62 3.65 -7.25
N GLY A 414 8.33 4.39 -6.39
CA GLY A 414 8.12 4.47 -4.96
C GLY A 414 6.85 5.21 -4.55
N SER A 415 6.78 5.56 -3.25
CA SER A 415 5.57 6.14 -2.66
C SER A 415 5.29 7.53 -3.24
N SER A 416 4.09 7.69 -3.81
CA SER A 416 3.60 8.99 -4.28
C SER A 416 3.40 9.99 -3.13
N TRP A 417 3.39 9.53 -1.87
CA TRP A 417 3.27 10.41 -0.71
C TRP A 417 4.51 11.26 -0.47
N LEU A 418 5.69 10.82 -0.92
CA LEU A 418 6.94 11.56 -0.76
C LEU A 418 6.92 12.91 -1.48
N VAL A 419 6.05 13.07 -2.49
CA VAL A 419 5.87 14.34 -3.21
C VAL A 419 5.52 15.52 -2.27
N ARG A 420 4.92 15.25 -1.10
CA ARG A 420 4.52 16.28 -0.13
C ARG A 420 5.68 16.97 0.55
N TYR A 421 6.83 16.32 0.61
CA TYR A 421 8.03 16.90 1.19
C TYR A 421 8.83 17.74 0.17
N ARG A 422 8.35 17.80 -1.08
CA ARG A 422 8.96 18.58 -2.16
C ARG A 422 8.37 19.99 -2.20
N LYS A 423 9.20 20.96 -2.58
CA LYS A 423 8.72 22.31 -2.89
C LYS A 423 7.87 22.28 -4.17
N LYS A 424 6.91 23.21 -4.28
CA LYS A 424 5.97 23.31 -5.41
C LYS A 424 6.66 23.36 -6.79
N GLN A 425 7.86 23.91 -6.85
CA GLN A 425 8.65 24.06 -8.09
C GLN A 425 9.46 22.81 -8.48
N HIS A 426 9.47 21.77 -7.65
CA HIS A 426 10.21 20.51 -7.84
C HIS A 426 9.29 19.30 -7.63
N LEU A 427 8.01 19.40 -8.00
CA LEU A 427 7.04 18.31 -7.80
C LEU A 427 7.30 17.13 -8.74
N ASP A 428 7.82 17.43 -9.93
CA ASP A 428 8.24 16.50 -10.98
C ASP A 428 9.59 15.83 -10.69
N GLU A 429 10.48 16.49 -9.93
CA GLU A 429 11.77 15.91 -9.54
C GLU A 429 11.63 14.89 -8.40
N ASN A 430 12.20 13.69 -8.55
CA ASN A 430 12.31 12.72 -7.46
C ASN A 430 13.70 12.75 -6.81
N PHE A 431 13.98 13.78 -6.01
CA PHE A 431 15.27 13.87 -5.31
C PHE A 431 15.49 12.74 -4.29
N PHE A 432 14.43 12.09 -3.77
CA PHE A 432 14.57 10.95 -2.87
C PHE A 432 15.22 9.74 -3.57
N LYS A 433 15.13 9.67 -4.91
CA LYS A 433 15.84 8.69 -5.71
C LYS A 433 17.34 8.72 -5.44
N LEU A 434 17.92 9.89 -5.16
CA LEU A 434 19.34 10.01 -4.83
C LEU A 434 19.71 9.23 -3.56
N ILE A 435 18.80 9.13 -2.60
CA ILE A 435 19.00 8.32 -1.39
C ILE A 435 18.86 6.83 -1.71
N HIS A 436 17.88 6.46 -2.55
CA HIS A 436 17.77 5.09 -3.07
C HIS A 436 19.06 4.67 -3.78
N ASP A 437 19.52 5.47 -4.75
CA ASP A 437 20.73 5.23 -5.53
C ASP A 437 21.97 5.13 -4.63
N HIS A 438 22.06 5.97 -3.59
CA HIS A 438 23.12 5.89 -2.59
C HIS A 438 23.11 4.55 -1.83
N ILE A 439 21.94 4.05 -1.42
CA ILE A 439 21.83 2.74 -0.74
C ILE A 439 22.27 1.63 -1.68
N VAL A 440 21.82 1.65 -2.95
CA VAL A 440 22.20 0.66 -3.96
C VAL A 440 23.71 0.67 -4.19
N GLU A 441 24.31 1.85 -4.41
CA GLU A 441 25.76 2.00 -4.62
C GLU A 441 26.57 1.51 -3.41
N LYS A 442 26.25 1.97 -2.20
CA LYS A 442 27.02 1.63 -0.99
C LYS A 442 26.83 0.20 -0.53
N SER A 443 25.68 -0.40 -0.80
CA SER A 443 25.46 -1.82 -0.54
C SER A 443 26.14 -2.72 -1.57
N GLN A 444 26.59 -2.18 -2.71
CA GLN A 444 26.96 -2.94 -3.90
C GLN A 444 25.84 -3.92 -4.30
N GLY A 445 24.60 -3.48 -4.11
CA GLY A 445 23.41 -4.29 -4.33
C GLY A 445 22.77 -4.04 -5.69
N VAL A 446 21.70 -4.77 -5.94
CA VAL A 446 20.82 -4.58 -7.10
C VAL A 446 19.43 -4.17 -6.63
N ALA A 447 18.74 -3.35 -7.42
CA ALA A 447 17.35 -3.00 -7.23
C ALA A 447 16.54 -3.49 -8.44
N TYR A 448 15.28 -3.86 -8.21
CA TYR A 448 14.42 -4.26 -9.32
C TYR A 448 14.14 -3.07 -10.24
N ILE A 449 14.54 -3.22 -11.51
CA ILE A 449 14.24 -2.28 -12.58
C ILE A 449 13.16 -2.93 -13.44
N PRO A 450 11.91 -2.42 -13.40
CA PRO A 450 10.85 -3.02 -14.17
C PRO A 450 11.08 -2.81 -15.67
N PRO A 451 10.74 -3.80 -16.51
CA PRO A 451 10.76 -3.62 -17.96
C PRO A 451 9.68 -2.62 -18.39
N SER A 452 9.84 -2.05 -19.58
CA SER A 452 8.96 -0.96 -20.07
C SER A 452 7.46 -1.30 -20.10
N HIS A 453 7.11 -2.58 -20.20
CA HIS A 453 5.72 -3.06 -20.20
C HIS A 453 5.12 -3.25 -18.79
N VAL A 454 5.94 -3.21 -17.72
CA VAL A 454 5.51 -3.33 -16.32
C VAL A 454 5.63 -1.97 -15.64
N GLN A 455 4.62 -1.11 -15.81
CA GLN A 455 4.62 0.22 -15.18
C GLN A 455 3.62 0.34 -14.02
N ASP A 456 2.95 -0.75 -13.69
CA ASP A 456 1.97 -0.77 -12.60
C ASP A 456 2.69 -0.86 -11.25
N ARG A 457 2.58 0.21 -10.44
CA ARG A 457 3.25 0.30 -9.13
C ARG A 457 2.81 -0.78 -8.14
N GLY A 458 1.62 -1.35 -8.29
CA GLY A 458 1.18 -2.45 -7.43
C GLY A 458 1.87 -3.76 -7.80
N VAL A 459 2.03 -4.06 -9.10
CA VAL A 459 2.85 -5.19 -9.56
C VAL A 459 4.29 -5.04 -9.07
N ILE A 460 4.90 -3.87 -9.26
CA ILE A 460 6.28 -3.59 -8.84
C ILE A 460 6.44 -3.81 -7.33
N ALA A 461 5.53 -3.27 -6.52
CA ALA A 461 5.57 -3.47 -5.06
C ALA A 461 5.40 -4.94 -4.65
N LEU A 462 4.60 -5.72 -5.37
CA LEU A 462 4.43 -7.16 -5.11
C LEU A 462 5.65 -7.98 -5.55
N VAL A 463 6.36 -7.56 -6.61
CA VAL A 463 7.66 -8.11 -7.02
C VAL A 463 8.69 -7.84 -5.92
N ASP A 464 8.85 -6.58 -5.51
CA ASP A 464 9.73 -6.18 -4.40
C ASP A 464 9.44 -7.01 -3.15
N MET A 465 8.18 -7.07 -2.72
CA MET A 465 7.78 -7.83 -1.54
C MET A 465 8.15 -9.31 -1.65
N THR A 466 7.97 -9.91 -2.82
CA THR A 466 8.24 -11.34 -3.03
C THR A 466 9.74 -11.62 -3.04
N LEU A 467 10.55 -10.79 -3.70
CA LEU A 467 12.02 -10.86 -3.63
C LEU A 467 12.49 -10.69 -2.17
N ILE A 468 12.08 -9.63 -1.49
CA ILE A 468 12.48 -9.39 -0.08
C ILE A 468 12.11 -10.58 0.82
N SER A 469 10.93 -11.18 0.63
CA SER A 469 10.46 -12.28 1.48
C SER A 469 11.20 -13.59 1.24
N ASN A 470 11.85 -13.74 0.08
CA ASN A 470 12.60 -14.94 -0.31
C ASN A 470 14.10 -14.83 0.05
N ALA A 471 14.58 -13.67 0.51
CA ALA A 471 15.96 -13.50 0.93
C ALA A 471 16.27 -14.30 2.21
N GLN A 472 17.51 -14.72 2.40
CA GLN A 472 17.93 -15.44 3.61
C GLN A 472 18.01 -14.51 4.83
N TYR A 473 18.35 -13.24 4.61
CA TYR A 473 18.43 -12.24 5.68
C TYR A 473 17.68 -10.98 5.29
N LEU A 474 16.92 -10.41 6.23
CA LEU A 474 16.16 -9.18 6.02
C LEU A 474 16.64 -8.07 6.94
N ILE A 475 17.18 -7.00 6.37
CA ILE A 475 17.37 -5.71 7.05
C ILE A 475 16.22 -4.80 6.62
N SER A 476 15.37 -4.41 7.56
CA SER A 476 14.23 -3.54 7.30
C SER A 476 14.32 -2.26 8.12
N ALA A 477 13.92 -1.14 7.52
CA ALA A 477 13.89 0.14 8.21
C ALA A 477 12.61 0.91 7.91
N GLY A 478 12.03 1.49 8.96
CA GLY A 478 10.78 2.23 8.97
C GLY A 478 9.67 1.46 9.66
N THR A 479 8.44 1.92 9.46
CA THR A 479 7.23 1.21 9.92
C THR A 479 6.11 1.30 8.89
N GLY A 480 5.04 0.53 9.09
CA GLY A 480 3.81 0.63 8.32
C GLY A 480 3.22 -0.72 7.93
N THR A 481 2.01 -0.72 7.40
CA THR A 481 1.30 -1.97 7.08
C THR A 481 1.91 -2.77 5.95
N PHE A 482 2.56 -2.11 4.99
CA PHE A 482 3.26 -2.81 3.91
C PHE A 482 4.54 -3.51 4.41
N GLN A 483 5.31 -2.85 5.28
CA GLN A 483 6.47 -3.46 5.92
C GLN A 483 6.08 -4.62 6.85
N ALA A 484 5.00 -4.46 7.61
CA ALA A 484 4.47 -5.56 8.43
C ALA A 484 4.07 -6.76 7.57
N TRP A 485 3.55 -6.53 6.36
CA TRP A 485 3.23 -7.60 5.41
C TRP A 485 4.48 -8.28 4.85
N ILE A 486 5.51 -7.51 4.46
CA ILE A 486 6.82 -8.05 4.06
C ILE A 486 7.39 -8.92 5.18
N ALA A 487 7.43 -8.42 6.42
CA ALA A 487 7.93 -9.15 7.57
C ALA A 487 7.16 -10.45 7.81
N ALA A 488 5.83 -10.42 7.72
CA ALA A 488 5.01 -11.62 7.88
C ALA A 488 5.31 -12.67 6.79
N ARG A 489 5.46 -12.24 5.52
CA ARG A 489 5.80 -13.16 4.42
C ARG A 489 7.21 -13.73 4.56
N PHE A 490 8.19 -12.91 4.92
CA PHE A 490 9.55 -13.35 5.23
C PHE A 490 9.53 -14.45 6.31
N LEU A 491 8.85 -14.21 7.44
CA LEU A 491 8.76 -15.21 8.51
C LEU A 491 7.97 -16.47 8.09
N GLN A 492 6.97 -16.32 7.23
CA GLN A 492 6.23 -17.48 6.73
C GLN A 492 7.09 -18.37 5.85
N ASN A 493 7.95 -17.78 5.01
CA ASN A 493 8.86 -18.53 4.14
C ASN A 493 9.91 -19.29 4.96
N HIS A 494 10.41 -18.70 6.05
CA HIS A 494 11.46 -19.28 6.89
C HIS A 494 10.95 -20.10 8.08
N ARG A 495 9.65 -20.41 8.14
CA ARG A 495 9.05 -21.06 9.31
C ARG A 495 9.66 -22.45 9.60
N ASN A 496 9.97 -23.19 8.55
CA ASN A 496 10.47 -24.56 8.62
C ASN A 496 11.95 -24.67 8.22
N ASP A 497 12.63 -23.54 8.07
CA ASP A 497 14.00 -23.54 7.57
C ASP A 497 14.97 -23.98 8.65
N GLU A 498 15.76 -24.99 8.33
CA GLU A 498 16.89 -25.44 9.15
C GLU A 498 18.15 -24.58 8.94
N GLN A 499 18.13 -23.69 7.94
CA GLN A 499 19.21 -22.76 7.63
C GLN A 499 19.21 -21.55 8.56
N LEU A 500 20.38 -20.93 8.73
CA LEU A 500 20.53 -19.66 9.45
C LEU A 500 19.93 -18.51 8.63
N TRP A 501 18.86 -17.91 9.15
CA TRP A 501 18.25 -16.67 8.66
C TRP A 501 18.13 -15.67 9.82
N SER A 502 18.04 -14.38 9.51
CA SER A 502 17.73 -13.38 10.54
C SER A 502 16.90 -12.22 10.00
N LYS A 503 16.08 -11.67 10.90
CA LYS A 503 15.35 -10.43 10.65
C LYS A 503 15.96 -9.34 11.52
N ILE A 504 16.40 -8.26 10.89
CA ILE A 504 16.96 -7.09 11.56
C ILE A 504 16.06 -5.90 11.25
N THR A 505 15.62 -5.20 12.29
CA THR A 505 14.82 -3.98 12.16
C THR A 505 15.63 -2.80 12.65
N VAL A 506 15.88 -1.85 11.77
CA VAL A 506 16.68 -0.65 12.01
C VAL A 506 15.76 0.55 11.94
N CYS A 507 15.65 1.38 12.97
CA CYS A 507 14.70 2.51 12.99
C CYS A 507 13.24 2.10 12.66
#